data_AF-G7V7D5-F1
#
_entry.id   AF-G7V7D5-F1
#
_cell.length_a   1.000
_cell.length_b   1.000
_cell.length_c   1.000
_cell.angle_alpha   90.00
_cell.angle_beta   90.00
_cell.angle_gamma   90.00
#
_symmetry.space_group_name_H-M   'P 1'
#
loop_
_entity.id
_entity.type
_entity.pdbx_description
1 polymer ?
#
loop_
_entity_poly.entity_id
_entity_poly.type
_entity_poly.pdbx_seq_one_letter_code
_entity_poly.pdbx_strand_id
1 'polypeptide(L)'
;MRIFISADMEGATGVVNPDQVRHGSSEYDFGRKMQAWDVMAVVRACLDNGVEEVIVNDAHGRMINLDINTMPSSVHLVSGFPKVLEMVEGMEECDGVFFVAYHAMAGTEKAVLDHTFSASCVHELTLNGWRIGETGLNAFLCGALGKPVAMVTGDVAVCMEALSLLGENVVTCAVKEGRGRSSAELLHPSVTEGLLRSATEEALHALKREVAPVFRLSSPYDVKITFNYTVQCDAASIVPGSERFSGRGLRANWNDPMDVYRWIMAVIEVASTARW
;
A
#
# COMPACT_ATOMS: atom_id res chain seq x y z
N MET A 1 8.92 3.60 -21.53
CA MET A 1 8.30 2.83 -20.42
C MET A 1 8.01 3.79 -19.28
N ARG A 2 6.81 3.74 -18.72
CA ARG A 2 6.38 4.54 -17.57
C ARG A 2 6.11 3.65 -16.35
N ILE A 3 6.75 3.98 -15.24
CA ILE A 3 6.59 3.26 -13.97
C ILE A 3 5.78 4.11 -12.99
N PHE A 4 4.81 3.48 -12.33
CA PHE A 4 4.07 4.06 -11.23
C PHE A 4 4.58 3.51 -9.90
N ILE A 5 4.84 4.39 -8.94
CA ILE A 5 5.25 4.05 -7.57
C ILE A 5 4.17 4.54 -6.63
N SER A 6 3.51 3.62 -5.92
CA SER A 6 2.77 3.97 -4.70
C SER A 6 3.74 3.93 -3.52
N ALA A 7 3.93 5.07 -2.85
CA ALA A 7 4.91 5.23 -1.79
C ALA A 7 4.23 5.40 -0.43
N ASP A 8 4.32 4.36 0.40
CA ASP A 8 3.86 4.38 1.80
C ASP A 8 5.05 4.60 2.77
N MET A 9 4.85 4.59 4.09
CA MET A 9 5.90 4.97 5.06
C MET A 9 6.23 3.88 6.09
N GLU A 10 5.24 3.13 6.58
CA GLU A 10 5.38 2.16 7.67
C GLU A 10 6.40 1.07 7.32
N GLY A 11 6.48 0.68 6.05
CA GLY A 11 7.39 -0.33 5.53
C GLY A 11 8.82 0.17 5.28
N ALA A 12 9.05 1.48 5.31
CA ALA A 12 10.33 2.07 4.94
C ALA A 12 11.48 1.59 5.82
N THR A 13 12.70 1.61 5.28
CA THR A 13 13.95 1.32 5.99
C THR A 13 13.97 2.03 7.34
N GLY A 14 14.26 1.32 8.43
CA GLY A 14 14.43 1.92 9.76
C GLY A 14 13.15 2.34 10.52
N VAL A 15 11.99 2.41 9.86
CA VAL A 15 10.71 2.74 10.52
C VAL A 15 10.22 1.55 11.35
N VAL A 16 9.86 1.77 12.60
CA VAL A 16 9.37 0.74 13.54
C VAL A 16 8.29 1.24 14.50
N ASN A 17 8.10 2.55 14.61
CA ASN A 17 7.25 3.15 15.65
C ASN A 17 6.17 4.06 15.04
N PRO A 18 4.94 4.08 15.59
CA PRO A 18 3.90 5.00 15.13
C PRO A 18 4.30 6.48 15.13
N ASP A 19 5.16 6.91 16.06
CA ASP A 19 5.66 8.27 16.10
C ASP A 19 6.54 8.60 14.89
N GLN A 20 7.10 7.63 14.17
CA GLN A 20 7.88 7.90 12.97
C GLN A 20 6.98 8.15 11.75
N VAL A 21 5.71 7.73 11.79
CA VAL A 21 4.76 7.86 10.66
C VAL A 21 3.64 8.86 10.93
N ARG A 22 3.48 9.30 12.18
CA ARG A 22 2.39 10.21 12.55
C ARG A 22 2.77 11.67 12.37
N HIS A 23 2.10 12.37 11.46
CA HIS A 23 2.23 13.82 11.34
C HIS A 23 2.06 14.53 12.70
N GLY A 24 3.03 15.38 13.04
CA GLY A 24 3.05 16.19 14.25
C GLY A 24 3.74 15.56 15.46
N SER A 25 4.21 14.32 15.35
CA SER A 25 5.13 13.73 16.34
C SER A 25 6.56 14.28 16.17
N SER A 26 7.42 14.07 17.17
CA SER A 26 8.82 14.46 17.12
C SER A 26 9.67 13.62 16.16
N GLU A 27 9.25 12.37 15.88
CA GLU A 27 10.02 11.41 15.07
C GLU A 27 9.55 11.38 13.60
N TYR A 28 8.53 12.14 13.23
CA TYR A 28 7.95 12.09 11.88
C TYR A 28 8.94 12.49 10.78
N ASP A 29 9.83 13.46 11.05
CA ASP A 29 10.85 13.86 10.08
C ASP A 29 11.85 12.72 9.78
N PHE A 30 12.09 11.83 10.74
CA PHE A 30 12.87 10.61 10.50
C PHE A 30 12.13 9.69 9.53
N GLY A 31 10.84 9.40 9.75
CA GLY A 31 10.07 8.53 8.85
C GLY A 31 9.96 9.09 7.44
N ARG A 32 9.68 10.40 7.29
CA ARG A 32 9.69 11.08 5.98
C ARG A 32 11.02 10.95 5.26
N LYS A 33 12.14 11.12 5.98
CA LYS A 33 13.47 10.96 5.42
C LYS A 33 13.71 9.53 4.93
N MET A 34 13.26 8.53 5.70
CA MET A 34 13.44 7.12 5.32
C MET A 34 12.51 6.68 4.19
N GLN A 35 11.28 7.17 4.13
CA GLN A 35 10.40 7.01 2.98
C GLN A 35 11.04 7.58 1.72
N ALA A 36 11.51 8.84 1.78
CA ALA A 36 12.19 9.47 0.66
C ALA A 36 13.46 8.71 0.25
N TRP A 37 14.19 8.13 1.21
CA TRP A 37 15.37 7.31 0.93
C TRP A 37 15.02 6.10 0.06
N ASP A 38 14.03 5.30 0.46
CA ASP A 38 13.62 4.09 -0.26
C ASP A 38 13.03 4.43 -1.64
N VAL A 39 12.16 5.45 -1.71
CA VAL A 39 11.58 5.94 -2.96
C VAL A 39 12.67 6.40 -3.93
N MET A 40 13.65 7.18 -3.46
CA MET A 40 14.71 7.67 -4.33
C MET A 40 15.66 6.56 -4.78
N ALA A 41 15.89 5.52 -3.99
CA ALA A 41 16.64 4.35 -4.42
C ALA A 41 15.96 3.64 -5.61
N VAL A 42 14.64 3.45 -5.52
CA VAL A 42 13.82 2.85 -6.60
C VAL A 42 13.75 3.77 -7.82
N VAL A 43 13.48 5.07 -7.64
CA VAL A 43 13.44 6.06 -8.74
C VAL A 43 14.76 6.08 -9.51
N ARG A 44 15.90 6.13 -8.80
CA ARG A 44 17.23 6.12 -9.45
C ARG A 44 17.45 4.84 -10.22
N ALA A 45 17.12 3.68 -9.64
CA ALA A 45 17.24 2.40 -10.34
C ALA A 45 16.36 2.34 -11.59
N CYS A 46 15.14 2.87 -11.56
CA CYS A 46 14.29 3.01 -12.74
C CYS A 46 14.98 3.82 -13.84
N LEU A 47 15.44 5.03 -13.51
CA LEU A 47 16.07 5.94 -14.48
C LEU A 47 17.38 5.37 -15.04
N ASP A 48 18.21 4.77 -14.18
CA ASP A 48 19.47 4.12 -14.56
C ASP A 48 19.24 2.95 -15.54
N ASN A 49 18.04 2.35 -15.52
CA ASN A 49 17.62 1.25 -16.39
C ASN A 49 16.76 1.69 -17.58
N GLY A 50 16.75 3.00 -17.90
CA GLY A 50 16.13 3.55 -19.09
C GLY A 50 14.61 3.73 -19.00
N VAL A 51 14.03 3.77 -17.80
CA VAL A 51 12.66 4.23 -17.61
C VAL A 51 12.60 5.73 -17.95
N GLU A 52 11.68 6.11 -18.83
CA GLU A 52 11.60 7.47 -19.37
C GLU A 52 10.89 8.41 -18.41
N GLU A 53 9.88 7.90 -17.71
CA GLU A 53 9.04 8.67 -16.80
C GLU A 53 8.66 7.81 -15.58
N VAL A 54 8.75 8.43 -14.40
CA VAL A 54 8.34 7.81 -13.14
C VAL A 54 7.28 8.69 -12.49
N ILE A 55 6.11 8.13 -12.22
CA ILE A 55 5.08 8.77 -11.42
C ILE A 55 5.22 8.22 -10.00
N VAL A 56 5.42 9.10 -9.03
CA VAL A 56 5.43 8.76 -7.60
C VAL A 56 4.15 9.31 -7.00
N ASN A 57 3.32 8.45 -6.43
CA ASN A 57 2.17 8.82 -5.64
C ASN A 57 2.51 8.67 -4.16
N ASP A 58 2.46 9.78 -3.43
CA ASP A 58 2.58 9.75 -1.98
C ASP A 58 1.31 9.14 -1.38
N ALA A 59 1.42 7.97 -0.78
CA ALA A 59 0.29 7.15 -0.36
C ALA A 59 0.09 7.13 1.16
N HIS A 60 0.92 7.84 1.93
CA HIS A 60 0.92 7.75 3.39
C HIS A 60 0.19 8.92 4.07
N GLY A 61 -0.78 8.63 4.94
CA GLY A 61 -1.42 9.61 5.82
C GLY A 61 -2.00 10.83 5.08
N ARG A 62 -1.39 12.01 5.27
CA ARG A 62 -1.82 13.25 4.58
C ARG A 62 -1.33 13.35 3.14
N MET A 63 -0.49 12.40 2.69
CA MET A 63 0.02 12.29 1.32
C MET A 63 0.85 13.50 0.87
N ILE A 64 1.53 14.17 1.81
CA ILE A 64 2.36 15.38 1.61
C ILE A 64 3.75 15.22 2.27
N ASN A 65 4.25 14.00 2.28
CA ASN A 65 5.46 13.57 2.95
C ASN A 65 6.70 13.82 2.08
N LEU A 66 6.60 13.58 0.78
CA LEU A 66 7.69 13.67 -0.19
C LEU A 66 7.89 15.10 -0.72
N ASP A 67 9.16 15.51 -0.91
CA ASP A 67 9.52 16.82 -1.43
C ASP A 67 9.93 16.73 -2.91
N ILE A 68 9.10 17.28 -3.79
CA ILE A 68 9.34 17.32 -5.24
C ILE A 68 10.67 17.99 -5.61
N ASN A 69 11.17 18.94 -4.81
CA ASN A 69 12.44 19.62 -5.11
C ASN A 69 13.66 18.69 -5.04
N THR A 70 13.50 17.52 -4.41
CA THR A 70 14.58 16.52 -4.28
C THR A 70 14.57 15.50 -5.42
N MET A 71 13.57 15.55 -6.30
CA MET A 71 13.37 14.56 -7.36
C MET A 71 13.93 15.05 -8.71
N PRO A 72 14.41 14.14 -9.58
CA PRO A 72 14.77 14.46 -10.96
C PRO A 72 13.59 15.05 -11.76
N SER A 73 13.87 15.84 -12.79
CA SER A 73 12.85 16.48 -13.64
C SER A 73 11.98 15.50 -14.45
N SER A 74 12.39 14.24 -14.57
CA SER A 74 11.64 13.16 -15.21
C SER A 74 10.65 12.46 -14.25
N VAL A 75 10.57 12.92 -13.00
CA VAL A 75 9.67 12.38 -11.98
C VAL A 75 8.48 13.31 -11.79
N HIS A 76 7.29 12.74 -11.76
CA HIS A 76 6.05 13.42 -11.46
C HIS A 76 5.58 12.98 -10.07
N LEU A 77 5.34 13.93 -9.16
CA LEU A 77 4.82 13.66 -7.83
C LEU A 77 3.30 13.94 -7.77
N VAL A 78 2.52 12.92 -7.42
CA VAL A 78 1.12 13.05 -7.02
C VAL A 78 1.09 13.19 -5.50
N SER A 79 0.75 14.39 -5.01
CA SER A 79 0.77 14.74 -3.58
C SER A 79 -0.51 15.47 -3.17
N GLY A 80 -0.93 15.23 -1.92
CA GLY A 80 -2.14 15.76 -1.32
C GLY A 80 -3.19 14.69 -1.08
N PHE A 81 -4.14 15.05 -0.21
CA PHE A 81 -5.36 14.31 0.10
C PHE A 81 -6.52 15.32 0.17
N PRO A 82 -7.74 15.01 -0.33
CA PRO A 82 -8.18 13.72 -0.85
C PRO A 82 -7.78 13.46 -2.32
N LYS A 83 -7.60 12.19 -2.67
CA LYS A 83 -7.45 11.68 -4.05
C LYS A 83 -8.50 10.60 -4.30
N VAL A 84 -9.02 10.49 -5.52
CA VAL A 84 -10.17 9.61 -5.82
C VAL A 84 -9.79 8.14 -5.69
N LEU A 85 -8.56 7.78 -6.07
CA LEU A 85 -8.00 6.43 -5.98
C LEU A 85 -6.92 6.30 -4.89
N GLU A 86 -6.80 7.30 -4.01
CA GLU A 86 -5.84 7.39 -2.91
C GLU A 86 -4.44 6.85 -3.24
N MET A 87 -4.11 5.65 -2.77
CA MET A 87 -2.79 5.04 -2.88
C MET A 87 -2.40 4.69 -4.33
N VAL A 88 -3.36 4.61 -5.26
CA VAL A 88 -3.09 4.30 -6.67
C VAL A 88 -3.54 5.41 -7.64
N GLU A 89 -3.72 6.64 -7.15
CA GLU A 89 -4.03 7.80 -7.99
C GLU A 89 -2.93 8.08 -9.02
N GLY A 90 -3.30 8.12 -10.31
CA GLY A 90 -2.38 8.40 -11.42
C GLY A 90 -1.76 7.16 -12.08
N MET A 91 -2.22 5.95 -11.75
CA MET A 91 -1.70 4.70 -12.33
C MET A 91 -2.20 4.38 -13.75
N GLU A 92 -3.18 5.11 -14.28
CA GLU A 92 -3.97 4.72 -15.46
C GLU A 92 -3.12 4.51 -16.72
N GLU A 93 -2.03 5.27 -16.85
CA GLU A 93 -1.19 5.29 -18.05
C GLU A 93 0.21 4.71 -17.82
N CYS A 94 0.41 3.90 -16.77
CA CYS A 94 1.69 3.23 -16.53
C CYS A 94 1.78 1.85 -17.20
N ASP A 95 3.01 1.38 -17.39
CA ASP A 95 3.34 0.02 -17.87
C ASP A 95 3.50 -0.98 -16.71
N GLY A 96 3.80 -0.50 -15.51
CA GLY A 96 3.98 -1.32 -14.32
C GLY A 96 3.91 -0.53 -13.02
N VAL A 97 3.49 -1.22 -11.97
CA VAL A 97 3.25 -0.66 -10.63
C VAL A 97 4.21 -1.25 -9.63
N PHE A 98 4.83 -0.37 -8.84
CA PHE A 98 5.67 -0.72 -7.68
C PHE A 98 5.02 -0.18 -6.40
N PHE A 99 4.83 -1.04 -5.42
CA PHE A 99 4.43 -0.67 -4.06
C PHE A 99 5.70 -0.57 -3.21
N VAL A 100 6.03 0.65 -2.78
CA VAL A 100 7.29 0.93 -2.09
C VAL A 100 6.99 1.31 -0.65
N ALA A 101 7.73 0.71 0.28
CA ALA A 101 7.62 0.93 1.72
C ALA A 101 6.22 0.61 2.30
N TYR A 102 5.57 -0.40 1.74
CA TYR A 102 4.28 -0.93 2.21
C TYR A 102 4.46 -1.77 3.50
N HIS A 103 3.35 -1.97 4.22
CA HIS A 103 3.29 -2.85 5.39
C HIS A 103 2.24 -3.95 5.22
N ALA A 104 2.30 -4.96 6.08
CA ALA A 104 1.33 -6.06 6.06
C ALA A 104 -0.02 -5.64 6.64
N MET A 105 -1.06 -6.37 6.23
CA MET A 105 -2.44 -6.19 6.68
C MET A 105 -2.61 -6.36 8.19
N ALA A 106 -3.69 -5.80 8.73
CA ALA A 106 -4.04 -5.89 10.15
C ALA A 106 -4.08 -7.35 10.67
N GLY A 107 -3.46 -7.56 11.83
CA GLY A 107 -3.38 -8.84 12.52
C GLY A 107 -2.31 -9.78 11.97
N THR A 108 -1.36 -9.28 11.19
CA THR A 108 -0.24 -10.08 10.68
C THR A 108 0.84 -10.24 11.75
N GLU A 109 1.18 -11.49 12.09
CA GLU A 109 2.21 -11.77 13.08
C GLU A 109 3.57 -11.28 12.60
N LYS A 110 4.36 -10.69 13.49
CA LYS A 110 5.72 -10.16 13.22
C LYS A 110 5.76 -9.09 12.14
N ALA A 111 4.63 -8.52 11.73
CA ALA A 111 4.60 -7.37 10.84
C ALA A 111 4.79 -6.07 11.63
N VAL A 112 5.64 -5.18 11.13
CA VAL A 112 5.84 -3.84 11.70
C VAL A 112 4.66 -2.95 11.32
N LEU A 113 4.06 -2.29 12.33
CA LEU A 113 2.96 -1.34 12.17
C LEU A 113 1.76 -1.88 11.38
N ASP A 114 1.51 -3.18 11.48
CA ASP A 114 0.41 -3.85 10.80
C ASP A 114 -0.94 -3.14 11.02
N HIS A 115 -1.62 -2.87 9.92
CA HIS A 115 -2.99 -2.35 9.86
C HIS A 115 -3.54 -2.45 8.43
N THR A 116 -4.79 -2.03 8.24
CA THR A 116 -5.43 -1.95 6.92
C THR A 116 -6.19 -0.61 6.82
N PHE A 117 -5.65 0.35 6.06
CA PHE A 117 -6.07 1.74 5.86
C PHE A 117 -6.15 2.59 7.13
N SER A 118 -6.92 2.16 8.14
CA SER A 118 -7.08 2.86 9.40
C SER A 118 -6.90 1.91 10.57
N ALA A 119 -5.73 1.96 11.19
CA ALA A 119 -5.43 1.22 12.42
C ALA A 119 -6.42 1.53 13.57
N SER A 120 -7.10 2.68 13.50
CA SER A 120 -8.07 3.10 14.52
C SER A 120 -9.40 2.38 14.43
N CYS A 121 -9.81 1.93 13.24
CA CYS A 121 -11.15 1.39 13.03
C CYS A 121 -11.21 0.04 12.32
N VAL A 122 -10.24 -0.33 11.49
CA VAL A 122 -10.29 -1.59 10.72
C VAL A 122 -9.59 -2.70 11.48
N HIS A 123 -10.33 -3.79 11.73
CA HIS A 123 -9.79 -5.02 12.30
C HIS A 123 -9.44 -6.03 11.21
N GLU A 124 -10.30 -6.17 10.21
CA GLU A 124 -10.12 -7.10 9.10
C GLU A 124 -10.90 -6.63 7.86
N LEU A 125 -10.33 -6.85 6.68
CA LEU A 125 -10.99 -6.67 5.40
C LEU A 125 -10.87 -7.99 4.60
N THR A 126 -11.97 -8.41 3.99
CA THR A 126 -11.97 -9.54 3.06
C THR A 126 -12.67 -9.19 1.76
N LEU A 127 -12.17 -9.74 0.67
CA LEU A 127 -12.74 -9.62 -0.67
C LEU A 127 -12.79 -11.00 -1.32
N ASN A 128 -13.98 -11.46 -1.71
CA ASN A 128 -14.22 -12.80 -2.26
C ASN A 128 -13.64 -13.93 -1.37
N GLY A 129 -13.72 -13.76 -0.05
CA GLY A 129 -13.22 -14.71 0.94
C GLY A 129 -11.71 -14.64 1.23
N TRP A 130 -10.95 -13.81 0.51
CA TRP A 130 -9.53 -13.58 0.78
C TRP A 130 -9.37 -12.47 1.82
N ARG A 131 -8.55 -12.69 2.86
CA ARG A 131 -8.08 -11.60 3.73
C ARG A 131 -7.14 -10.72 2.93
N ILE A 132 -7.39 -9.41 2.93
CA ILE A 132 -6.61 -8.43 2.16
C ILE A 132 -6.26 -7.21 3.02
N GLY A 133 -5.04 -6.72 2.87
CA GLY A 133 -4.62 -5.39 3.30
C GLY A 133 -4.66 -4.37 2.17
N GLU A 134 -3.91 -3.30 2.36
CA GLU A 134 -3.68 -2.27 1.34
C GLU A 134 -2.98 -2.85 0.11
N THR A 135 -1.99 -3.75 0.29
CA THR A 135 -1.34 -4.48 -0.82
C THR A 135 -2.37 -5.16 -1.71
N GLY A 136 -3.28 -5.93 -1.12
CA GLY A 136 -4.31 -6.68 -1.86
C GLY A 136 -5.35 -5.79 -2.53
N LEU A 137 -5.88 -4.78 -1.82
CA LEU A 137 -6.91 -3.90 -2.39
C LEU A 137 -6.34 -3.02 -3.52
N ASN A 138 -5.14 -2.48 -3.34
CA ASN A 138 -4.49 -1.66 -4.36
C ASN A 138 -4.12 -2.52 -5.58
N ALA A 139 -3.62 -3.74 -5.38
CA ALA A 139 -3.34 -4.66 -6.49
C ALA A 139 -4.61 -5.06 -7.24
N PHE A 140 -5.74 -5.21 -6.54
CA PHE A 140 -7.04 -5.49 -7.16
C PHE A 140 -7.49 -4.34 -8.08
N LEU A 141 -7.33 -3.09 -7.63
CA LEU A 141 -7.61 -1.92 -8.47
C LEU A 141 -6.66 -1.82 -9.68
N CYS A 142 -5.37 -2.07 -9.46
CA CYS A 142 -4.39 -2.12 -10.56
C CYS A 142 -4.81 -3.16 -11.60
N GLY A 143 -5.16 -4.38 -11.16
CA GLY A 143 -5.54 -5.46 -12.06
C GLY A 143 -6.88 -5.26 -12.77
N ALA A 144 -7.81 -4.50 -12.17
CA ALA A 144 -9.05 -4.06 -12.81
C ALA A 144 -8.77 -3.13 -14.02
N LEU A 145 -7.71 -2.32 -13.96
CA LEU A 145 -7.21 -1.52 -15.09
C LEU A 145 -6.14 -2.25 -15.93
N GLY A 146 -5.90 -3.54 -15.66
CA GLY A 146 -4.92 -4.35 -16.38
C GLY A 146 -3.46 -3.97 -16.10
N LYS A 147 -3.18 -3.27 -15.00
CA LYS A 147 -1.83 -2.85 -14.62
C LYS A 147 -1.14 -3.91 -13.78
N PRO A 148 0.05 -4.40 -14.19
CA PRO A 148 0.78 -5.41 -13.44
C PRO A 148 1.47 -4.78 -12.21
N VAL A 149 1.35 -5.44 -11.07
CA VAL A 149 2.11 -5.11 -9.86
C VAL A 149 3.38 -5.93 -9.88
N ALA A 150 4.49 -5.29 -10.22
CA ALA A 150 5.76 -5.98 -10.46
C ALA A 150 6.67 -6.02 -9.24
N MET A 151 6.49 -5.10 -8.27
CA MET A 151 7.32 -5.03 -7.09
C MET A 151 6.54 -4.62 -5.84
N VAL A 152 6.84 -5.25 -4.70
CA VAL A 152 6.39 -4.83 -3.37
C VAL A 152 7.58 -4.78 -2.41
N THR A 153 7.79 -3.66 -1.72
CA THR A 153 8.89 -3.49 -0.76
C THR A 153 8.36 -3.10 0.62
N GLY A 154 9.06 -3.53 1.68
CA GLY A 154 8.68 -3.27 3.07
C GLY A 154 9.39 -4.19 4.05
N ASP A 155 8.69 -4.67 5.08
CA ASP A 155 9.23 -5.73 5.94
C ASP A 155 9.03 -7.14 5.36
N VAL A 156 9.62 -8.15 5.99
CA VAL A 156 9.45 -9.56 5.57
C VAL A 156 7.97 -9.97 5.51
N ALA A 157 7.12 -9.46 6.41
CA ALA A 157 5.73 -9.85 6.48
C ALA A 157 4.93 -9.38 5.26
N VAL A 158 5.10 -8.13 4.81
CA VAL A 158 4.42 -7.65 3.59
C VAL A 158 4.93 -8.35 2.34
N CYS A 159 6.22 -8.73 2.29
CA CYS A 159 6.75 -9.53 1.19
C CYS A 159 6.08 -10.90 1.11
N MET A 160 5.86 -11.55 2.25
CA MET A 160 5.14 -12.83 2.31
C MET A 160 3.66 -12.68 1.94
N GLU A 161 3.01 -11.60 2.38
CA GLU A 161 1.63 -11.26 1.96
C GLU A 161 1.54 -11.08 0.45
N ALA A 162 2.45 -10.28 -0.13
CA ALA A 162 2.50 -10.02 -1.57
C ALA A 162 2.67 -11.31 -2.37
N LEU A 163 3.61 -12.19 -1.99
CA LEU A 163 3.82 -13.49 -2.64
C LEU A 163 2.57 -14.37 -2.54
N SER A 164 1.91 -14.40 -1.38
CA SER A 164 0.70 -15.19 -1.17
C SER A 164 -0.48 -14.72 -2.03
N LEU A 165 -0.57 -13.42 -2.33
CA LEU A 165 -1.68 -12.84 -3.10
C LEU A 165 -1.40 -12.81 -4.60
N LEU A 166 -0.17 -12.45 -4.99
CA LEU A 166 0.21 -12.12 -6.36
C LEU A 166 0.99 -13.25 -7.05
N GLY A 167 1.44 -14.25 -6.30
CA GLY A 167 2.23 -15.38 -6.79
C GLY A 167 3.72 -15.07 -6.91
N GLU A 168 4.51 -16.08 -7.30
CA GLU A 168 5.98 -16.03 -7.29
C GLU A 168 6.60 -15.06 -8.31
N ASN A 169 5.81 -14.54 -9.25
CA ASN A 169 6.29 -13.62 -10.27
C ASN A 169 6.34 -12.15 -9.79
N VAL A 170 5.79 -11.82 -8.61
CA VAL A 170 6.00 -10.49 -8.02
C VAL A 170 7.39 -10.45 -7.40
N VAL A 171 8.14 -9.38 -7.68
CA VAL A 171 9.42 -9.15 -7.00
C VAL A 171 9.13 -8.58 -5.62
N THR A 172 9.77 -9.14 -4.58
CA THR A 172 9.65 -8.61 -3.22
C THR A 172 10.99 -8.18 -2.67
N CYS A 173 11.00 -7.12 -1.87
CA CYS A 173 12.22 -6.59 -1.25
C CYS A 173 11.97 -6.27 0.22
N ALA A 174 12.44 -7.16 1.10
CA ALA A 174 12.41 -6.92 2.53
C ALA A 174 13.60 -6.04 2.94
N VAL A 175 13.32 -4.84 3.43
CA VAL A 175 14.34 -3.89 3.95
C VAL A 175 14.56 -4.02 5.46
N LYS A 176 13.71 -4.79 6.14
CA LYS A 176 13.77 -5.09 7.58
C LYS A 176 13.04 -6.40 7.91
N GLU A 177 13.39 -7.03 9.02
CA GLU A 177 12.68 -8.21 9.55
C GLU A 177 11.95 -7.84 10.84
N GLY A 178 10.63 -7.87 10.82
CA GLY A 178 9.84 -7.59 12.02
C GLY A 178 10.04 -8.67 13.10
N ARG A 179 10.20 -8.22 14.35
CA ARG A 179 10.16 -9.05 15.56
C ARG A 179 8.81 -8.93 16.26
N GLY A 180 7.98 -7.97 15.85
CA GLY A 180 6.63 -7.69 16.31
C GLY A 180 6.14 -6.37 15.74
N ARG A 181 4.96 -5.93 16.19
CA ARG A 181 4.30 -4.71 15.69
C ARG A 181 5.12 -3.42 15.82
N SER A 182 6.05 -3.36 16.77
CA SER A 182 6.81 -2.15 17.08
C SER A 182 8.31 -2.40 17.25
N SER A 183 8.81 -3.49 16.69
CA SER A 183 10.23 -3.84 16.75
C SER A 183 10.65 -4.65 15.53
N ALA A 184 11.86 -4.40 15.05
CA ALA A 184 12.43 -5.09 13.89
C ALA A 184 13.95 -5.18 14.00
N GLU A 185 14.52 -6.16 13.32
CA GLU A 185 15.91 -6.14 12.92
C GLU A 185 16.05 -5.26 11.68
N LEU A 186 16.88 -4.21 11.80
CA LEU A 186 17.03 -3.17 10.81
C LEU A 186 18.34 -3.35 10.05
N LEU A 187 18.27 -3.21 8.73
CA LEU A 187 19.43 -3.13 7.87
C LEU A 187 19.92 -1.68 7.78
N HIS A 188 21.22 -1.49 7.55
CA HIS A 188 21.77 -0.16 7.31
C HIS A 188 21.22 0.42 5.99
N PRO A 189 20.92 1.74 5.89
CA PRO A 189 20.33 2.33 4.68
C PRO A 189 21.12 2.12 3.38
N SER A 190 22.45 2.03 3.46
CA SER A 190 23.28 1.70 2.29
C SER A 190 23.13 0.25 1.82
N VAL A 191 22.74 -0.66 2.72
CA VAL A 191 22.43 -2.06 2.38
C VAL A 191 21.06 -2.13 1.73
N THR A 192 20.05 -1.45 2.31
CA THR A 192 18.70 -1.45 1.75
C THR A 192 18.63 -0.74 0.40
N GLU A 193 19.42 0.31 0.17
CA GLU A 193 19.58 0.92 -1.15
C GLU A 193 20.03 -0.11 -2.20
N GLY A 194 21.04 -0.93 -1.90
CA GLY A 194 21.50 -1.99 -2.80
C GLY A 194 20.43 -3.06 -3.08
N LEU A 195 19.65 -3.43 -2.06
CA LEU A 195 18.52 -4.37 -2.19
C LEU A 195 17.41 -3.81 -3.08
N LEU A 196 17.00 -2.56 -2.83
CA LEU A 196 15.95 -1.88 -3.59
C LEU A 196 16.34 -1.69 -5.06
N ARG A 197 17.60 -1.33 -5.32
CA ARG A 197 18.11 -1.21 -6.70
C ARG A 197 18.05 -2.55 -7.43
N SER A 198 18.54 -3.63 -6.81
CA SER A 198 18.50 -4.97 -7.39
C SER A 198 17.08 -5.47 -7.65
N ALA A 199 16.17 -5.26 -6.68
CA ALA A 199 14.76 -5.62 -6.83
C ALA A 199 14.06 -4.82 -7.94
N THR A 200 14.41 -3.52 -8.07
CA THR A 200 13.88 -2.68 -9.14
C THR A 200 14.32 -3.17 -10.51
N GLU A 201 15.60 -3.53 -10.68
CA GLU A 201 16.11 -4.12 -11.92
C GLU A 201 15.39 -5.42 -12.29
N GLU A 202 15.18 -6.30 -11.31
CA GLU A 202 14.44 -7.55 -11.49
C GLU A 202 12.97 -7.29 -11.88
N ALA A 203 12.31 -6.33 -11.22
CA ALA A 203 10.92 -5.98 -11.51
C ALA A 203 10.76 -5.40 -12.92
N LEU A 204 11.71 -4.57 -13.37
CA LEU A 204 11.75 -4.06 -14.74
C LEU A 204 11.97 -5.19 -15.76
N HIS A 205 12.80 -6.19 -15.44
CA HIS A 205 12.94 -7.38 -16.27
C HIS A 205 11.66 -8.22 -16.31
N ALA A 206 10.95 -8.37 -15.19
CA ALA A 206 9.67 -9.07 -15.13
C ALA A 206 8.60 -8.38 -15.99
N LEU A 207 8.56 -7.05 -15.99
CA LEU A 207 7.69 -6.26 -16.88
C LEU A 207 8.06 -6.45 -18.35
N LYS A 208 9.34 -6.34 -18.72
CA LYS A 208 9.81 -6.54 -20.11
C LYS A 208 9.51 -7.94 -20.64
N ARG A 209 9.49 -8.94 -19.75
CA ARG A 209 9.15 -10.34 -20.08
C ARG A 209 7.66 -10.65 -20.01
N GLU A 210 6.83 -9.67 -19.62
CA GLU A 210 5.39 -9.82 -19.44
C GLU A 210 5.00 -10.94 -18.46
N VAL A 211 5.82 -11.15 -17.43
CA VAL A 211 5.55 -12.18 -16.39
C VAL A 211 5.03 -11.59 -15.08
N ALA A 212 5.14 -10.27 -14.90
CA ALA A 212 4.65 -9.58 -13.71
C ALA A 212 3.13 -9.78 -13.54
N PRO A 213 2.64 -10.03 -12.30
CA PRO A 213 1.27 -10.44 -12.08
C PRO A 213 0.26 -9.29 -12.25
N VAL A 214 -0.89 -9.63 -12.82
CA VAL A 214 -2.08 -8.77 -12.87
C VAL A 214 -3.13 -9.41 -11.97
N PHE A 215 -3.34 -8.86 -10.77
CA PHE A 215 -4.23 -9.46 -9.78
C PHE A 215 -5.70 -9.19 -10.10
N ARG A 216 -6.42 -10.24 -10.50
CA ARG A 216 -7.84 -10.15 -10.87
C ARG A 216 -8.69 -11.08 -10.02
N LEU A 217 -9.81 -10.55 -9.55
CA LEU A 217 -10.86 -11.32 -8.91
C LEU A 217 -12.11 -11.29 -9.79
N SER A 218 -12.90 -12.35 -9.74
CA SER A 218 -14.14 -12.47 -10.51
C SER A 218 -15.31 -11.80 -9.79
N SER A 219 -16.10 -11.04 -10.54
CA SER A 219 -17.41 -10.54 -10.10
C SER A 219 -18.42 -11.71 -9.96
N PRO A 220 -19.42 -11.64 -9.05
CA PRO A 220 -19.68 -10.56 -8.09
C PRO A 220 -18.64 -10.50 -6.97
N TYR A 221 -18.37 -9.29 -6.49
CA TYR A 221 -17.44 -9.00 -5.41
C TYR A 221 -18.16 -8.97 -4.05
N ASP A 222 -17.90 -9.98 -3.21
CA ASP A 222 -18.32 -10.01 -1.80
C ASP A 222 -17.24 -9.34 -0.95
N VAL A 223 -17.50 -8.13 -0.50
CA VAL A 223 -16.61 -7.39 0.39
C VAL A 223 -17.15 -7.40 1.81
N LYS A 224 -16.30 -7.74 2.78
CA LYS A 224 -16.63 -7.69 4.21
C LYS A 224 -15.57 -6.94 4.97
N ILE A 225 -16.00 -6.03 5.85
CA ILE A 225 -15.14 -5.32 6.78
C ILE A 225 -15.59 -5.62 8.22
N THR A 226 -14.62 -5.92 9.07
CA THR A 226 -14.81 -6.01 10.53
C THR A 226 -14.11 -4.81 11.17
N PHE A 227 -14.85 -4.06 11.99
CA PHE A 227 -14.33 -2.92 12.72
C PHE A 227 -13.80 -3.31 14.10
N ASN A 228 -13.00 -2.43 14.71
CA ASN A 228 -12.49 -2.63 16.07
C ASN A 228 -13.62 -2.57 17.10
N TYR A 229 -14.58 -1.64 16.95
CA TYR A 229 -15.68 -1.41 17.91
C TYR A 229 -17.05 -1.39 17.25
N THR A 230 -18.09 -1.70 18.01
CA THR A 230 -19.48 -1.71 17.51
C THR A 230 -19.93 -0.31 17.07
N VAL A 231 -19.52 0.74 17.79
CA VAL A 231 -19.85 2.15 17.46
C VAL A 231 -19.35 2.57 16.08
N GLN A 232 -18.20 2.05 15.65
CA GLN A 232 -17.64 2.30 14.31
C GLN A 232 -18.49 1.62 13.24
N CYS A 233 -18.95 0.40 13.52
CA CYS A 233 -19.89 -0.31 12.65
C CYS A 233 -21.26 0.41 12.60
N ASP A 234 -21.74 0.94 13.72
CA ASP A 234 -22.99 1.72 13.82
C ASP A 234 -22.92 2.97 12.96
N ALA A 235 -21.81 3.71 13.04
CA ALA A 235 -21.56 4.86 12.17
C ALA A 235 -21.52 4.44 10.70
N ALA A 236 -20.69 3.45 10.34
CA ALA A 236 -20.53 3.01 8.95
C ALA A 236 -21.80 2.41 8.32
N SER A 237 -22.75 1.94 9.14
CA SER A 237 -24.00 1.34 8.65
C SER A 237 -24.89 2.31 7.86
N ILE A 238 -24.64 3.62 7.96
CA ILE A 238 -25.41 4.64 7.20
C ILE A 238 -25.03 4.65 5.71
N VAL A 239 -23.90 4.07 5.33
CA VAL A 239 -23.44 4.03 3.94
C VAL A 239 -24.34 3.08 3.14
N PRO A 240 -24.98 3.54 2.04
CA PRO A 240 -25.86 2.71 1.23
C PRO A 240 -25.18 1.43 0.72
N GLY A 241 -25.97 0.35 0.61
CA GLY A 241 -25.47 -0.97 0.20
C GLY A 241 -24.83 -1.79 1.33
N SER A 242 -24.69 -1.22 2.53
CA SER A 242 -24.11 -1.93 3.68
C SER A 242 -25.15 -2.82 4.37
N GLU A 243 -24.82 -4.11 4.51
CA GLU A 243 -25.58 -5.07 5.30
C GLU A 243 -24.76 -5.50 6.52
N ARG A 244 -25.32 -5.35 7.72
CA ARG A 244 -24.68 -5.81 8.94
C ARG A 244 -24.78 -7.33 9.09
N PHE A 245 -23.65 -8.00 9.24
CA PHE A 245 -23.60 -9.45 9.47
C PHE A 245 -23.13 -9.83 10.89
N SER A 246 -22.59 -8.89 11.66
CA SER A 246 -22.22 -9.10 13.07
C SER A 246 -22.22 -7.78 13.85
N GLY A 247 -21.96 -7.83 15.17
CA GLY A 247 -21.87 -6.62 15.99
C GLY A 247 -20.82 -5.61 15.50
N ARG A 248 -19.78 -6.06 14.81
CA ARG A 248 -18.70 -5.22 14.28
C ARG A 248 -18.51 -5.34 12.75
N GLY A 249 -19.41 -6.04 12.06
CA GLY A 249 -19.17 -6.47 10.67
C GLY A 249 -20.21 -5.94 9.68
N LEU A 250 -19.72 -5.33 8.60
CA LEU A 250 -20.52 -4.94 7.43
C LEU A 250 -20.08 -5.70 6.18
N ARG A 251 -21.04 -6.07 5.33
CA ARG A 251 -20.81 -6.65 4.01
C ARG A 251 -21.52 -5.85 2.93
N ALA A 252 -20.99 -5.89 1.72
CA ALA A 252 -21.66 -5.40 0.51
C ALA A 252 -21.31 -6.29 -0.68
N ASN A 253 -22.15 -6.25 -1.72
CA ASN A 253 -21.92 -6.97 -2.97
C ASN A 253 -21.92 -5.98 -4.14
N TRP A 254 -20.88 -6.03 -4.96
CA TRP A 254 -20.71 -5.14 -6.12
C TRP A 254 -20.32 -5.92 -7.36
N ASN A 255 -20.57 -5.36 -8.54
CA ASN A 255 -20.08 -5.93 -9.81
C ASN A 255 -18.94 -5.11 -10.43
N ASP A 256 -18.78 -3.86 -9.98
CA ASP A 256 -17.72 -2.96 -10.44
C ASP A 256 -16.61 -2.90 -9.37
N PRO A 257 -15.34 -3.17 -9.72
CA PRO A 257 -14.19 -2.99 -8.82
C PRO A 257 -14.12 -1.60 -8.19
N MET A 258 -14.53 -0.56 -8.91
CA MET A 258 -14.51 0.81 -8.43
C MET A 258 -15.56 1.04 -7.33
N ASP A 259 -16.72 0.40 -7.42
CA ASP A 259 -17.75 0.49 -6.39
C ASP A 259 -17.36 -0.28 -5.13
N VAL A 260 -16.62 -1.38 -5.25
CA VAL A 260 -15.99 -2.05 -4.11
C VAL A 260 -15.10 -1.07 -3.36
N TYR A 261 -14.18 -0.42 -4.07
CA TYR A 261 -13.23 0.50 -3.46
C TYR A 261 -13.92 1.73 -2.83
N ARG A 262 -14.83 2.38 -3.57
CA ARG A 262 -15.61 3.52 -3.06
C ARG A 262 -16.38 3.15 -1.80
N TRP A 263 -16.99 1.96 -1.78
CA TRP A 263 -17.71 1.50 -0.59
C TRP A 263 -16.76 1.30 0.60
N ILE A 264 -15.61 0.64 0.40
CA ILE A 264 -14.59 0.44 1.45
C ILE A 264 -14.13 1.79 2.02
N MET A 265 -13.76 2.73 1.16
CA MET A 265 -13.30 4.05 1.61
C MET A 265 -14.40 4.81 2.36
N ALA A 266 -15.63 4.78 1.84
CA ALA A 266 -16.76 5.44 2.50
C ALA A 266 -17.05 4.86 3.89
N VAL A 267 -17.07 3.53 4.05
CA VAL A 267 -17.34 2.92 5.37
C VAL A 267 -16.20 3.15 6.34
N ILE A 268 -14.94 3.16 5.89
CA ILE A 268 -13.77 3.44 6.73
C ILE A 268 -13.77 4.90 7.20
N GLU A 269 -14.03 5.86 6.30
CA GLU A 269 -14.05 7.28 6.64
C GLU A 269 -15.17 7.59 7.65
N VAL A 270 -16.39 7.09 7.38
CA VAL A 270 -17.52 7.25 8.31
C VAL A 270 -17.24 6.57 9.66
N ALA A 271 -16.71 5.35 9.66
CA ALA A 271 -16.32 4.66 10.89
C ALA A 271 -15.27 5.43 11.71
N SER A 272 -14.32 6.08 11.04
CA SER A 272 -13.22 6.82 11.69
C SER A 272 -13.70 8.08 12.42
N THR A 273 -14.90 8.60 12.10
CA THR A 273 -15.53 9.70 12.85
C THR A 273 -16.04 9.28 14.23
N ALA A 274 -16.33 7.99 14.43
CA ALA A 274 -16.81 7.44 15.68
C ALA A 274 -15.64 7.19 16.64
N ARG A 275 -15.34 8.21 17.46
CA ARG A 275 -14.32 8.13 18.51
C ARG A 275 -14.87 7.42 19.76
N TRP A 276 -13.99 6.69 20.43
CA TRP A 276 -14.21 5.98 21.69
C TRP A 276 -13.07 6.30 22.66
#